data_AF-K1QM41-F1
#
_entry.id   AF-K1QM41-F1
#
_cell.length_a   1.000
_cell.length_b   1.000
_cell.length_c   1.000
_cell.angle_alpha   90.00
_cell.angle_beta   90.00
_cell.angle_gamma   90.00
#
_symmetry.space_group_name_H-M   'P 1'
#
loop_
_entity.id
_entity.type
_entity.pdbx_description
1 polymer ?
#
loop_
_entity_poly.entity_id
_entity_poly.type
_entity_poly.pdbx_seq_one_letter_code
_entity_poly.pdbx_strand_id
1 'polypeptide(L)'
;MVVFSESLSYLKQSVIDCVSKQLIGIELTDFKWIVTVPAIWSDPAKAFMRKAALEAGIDSKMLTIVLEPKAAATFVKHLPVERRVDGQEGDVFKTFAPGTKYIVVDAGVDITAHGVGEDGHVGELIKATGGNWGSSTVDEEYLDFLKKFIGETATTRLNLNTPEAFFKTCREFEKVKPKIDPESDIKVRVRLPYHIREAYKNAHPGKKLKFEKN
;
A
#
# COMPACT_ATOMS: atom_id res chain seq x y z
N MET A 1 18.58 5.33 -5.37
CA MET A 1 19.37 4.19 -4.88
C MET A 1 19.52 4.27 -3.36
N VAL A 2 20.23 5.27 -2.83
CA VAL A 2 20.45 5.50 -1.38
C VAL A 2 19.19 5.32 -0.52
N VAL A 3 18.08 5.97 -0.87
CA VAL A 3 16.83 5.89 -0.08
C VAL A 3 16.35 4.44 0.09
N PHE A 4 16.44 3.61 -0.96
CA PHE A 4 15.97 2.22 -0.92
C PHE A 4 16.94 1.32 -0.16
N SER A 5 18.25 1.46 -0.38
CA SER A 5 19.26 0.68 0.33
C SER A 5 19.28 0.99 1.83
N GLU A 6 19.20 2.27 2.21
CA GLU A 6 19.13 2.68 3.62
C GLU A 6 17.82 2.22 4.29
N SER A 7 16.69 2.28 3.57
CA SER A 7 15.41 1.77 4.09
C SER A 7 15.47 0.26 4.33
N LEU A 8 16.01 -0.51 3.36
CA LEU A 8 16.19 -1.95 3.50
C LEU A 8 17.19 -2.30 4.62
N SER A 9 18.26 -1.52 4.76
CA SER A 9 19.25 -1.67 5.83
C SER A 9 18.61 -1.45 7.21
N TYR A 10 17.82 -0.39 7.35
CA TYR A 10 17.08 -0.10 8.57
C TYR A 10 16.07 -1.21 8.92
N LEU A 11 15.28 -1.68 7.95
CA LEU A 11 14.31 -2.77 8.15
C LEU A 11 15.01 -4.08 8.53
N LYS A 12 16.08 -4.43 7.83
CA LYS A 12 16.92 -5.60 8.15
C LYS A 12 17.43 -5.53 9.59
N GLN A 13 18.03 -4.41 9.99
CA GLN A 13 18.55 -4.24 11.35
C GLN A 13 17.43 -4.32 12.39
N SER A 14 16.28 -3.69 12.11
CA SER A 14 15.12 -3.73 13.01
C SER A 14 14.60 -5.14 13.24
N VAL A 15 14.58 -5.99 12.21
CA VAL A 15 14.20 -7.40 12.32
C VAL A 15 15.23 -8.18 13.14
N ILE A 16 16.53 -8.00 12.87
CA ILE A 16 17.61 -8.66 13.62
C ILE A 16 17.53 -8.28 15.10
N ASP A 17 17.41 -6.99 15.42
CA ASP A 17 17.33 -6.50 16.80
C ASP A 17 16.08 -7.03 17.53
N CYS A 18 14.97 -7.22 16.82
CA CYS A 18 13.76 -7.80 17.37
C CYS A 18 13.96 -9.28 17.70
N VAL A 19 14.53 -10.05 16.77
CA VAL A 19 14.74 -11.50 16.93
C VAL A 19 15.79 -11.80 17.99
N SER A 20 16.91 -11.07 18.02
CA SER A 20 17.99 -11.26 19.00
C SER A 20 17.56 -10.98 20.45
N LYS A 21 16.47 -10.22 20.66
CA LYS A 21 15.86 -10.04 21.98
C LYS A 21 15.02 -11.23 22.44
N GLN A 22 14.55 -12.05 21.50
CA GLN A 22 13.65 -13.17 21.76
C GLN A 22 14.36 -14.53 21.69
N LEU A 23 15.38 -14.66 20.83
CA LEU A 23 16.12 -15.89 20.56
C LEU A 23 17.62 -15.68 20.78
N ILE A 24 18.26 -16.65 21.44
CA ILE A 24 19.70 -16.65 21.71
C ILE A 24 20.41 -17.48 20.65
N GLY A 25 21.56 -17.00 20.17
CA GLY A 25 22.43 -17.76 19.24
C GLY A 25 21.97 -17.75 17.79
N ILE A 26 21.17 -16.77 17.38
CA ILE A 26 20.80 -16.55 15.98
C ILE A 26 21.93 -15.78 15.28
N GLU A 27 22.40 -16.33 14.17
CA GLU A 27 23.40 -15.73 13.30
C GLU A 27 22.76 -15.08 12.07
N LEU A 28 23.48 -14.15 11.41
CA LEU A 28 23.00 -13.51 10.19
C LEU A 28 22.71 -14.51 9.05
N THR A 29 23.39 -15.66 9.07
CA THR A 29 23.21 -16.74 8.10
C THR A 29 21.92 -17.53 8.28
N ASP A 30 21.25 -17.39 9.43
CA ASP A 30 19.99 -18.08 9.70
C ASP A 30 18.78 -17.38 9.06
N PHE A 31 18.99 -16.17 8.53
CA PHE A 31 17.94 -15.38 7.88
C PHE A 31 17.88 -15.63 6.37
N LYS A 32 16.67 -15.95 5.89
CA LYS A 32 16.30 -15.84 4.47
C LYS A 32 15.50 -14.56 4.28
N TRP A 33 15.99 -13.68 3.40
CA TRP A 33 15.36 -12.39 3.13
C TRP A 33 14.50 -12.46 1.87
N ILE A 34 13.19 -12.30 2.04
CA ILE A 34 12.23 -12.23 0.93
C ILE A 34 11.84 -10.76 0.76
N VAL A 35 12.19 -10.18 -0.40
CA VAL A 35 11.80 -8.81 -0.75
C VAL A 35 10.77 -8.90 -1.86
N THR A 36 9.56 -8.45 -1.57
CA THR A 36 8.48 -8.41 -2.57
C THR A 36 8.60 -7.19 -3.46
N VAL A 37 8.18 -7.32 -4.73
CA VAL A 37 8.12 -6.22 -5.70
C VAL A 37 6.81 -6.29 -6.49
N PRO A 38 6.25 -5.15 -6.93
CA PRO A 38 5.05 -5.15 -7.75
C PRO A 38 5.26 -5.92 -9.06
N ALA A 39 4.24 -6.68 -9.47
CA ALA A 39 4.33 -7.46 -10.69
C ALA A 39 4.35 -6.59 -11.95
N ILE A 40 3.64 -5.45 -11.92
CA ILE A 40 3.56 -4.47 -13.02
C ILE A 40 4.87 -3.70 -13.28
N TRP A 41 5.84 -3.79 -12.38
CA TRP A 41 7.13 -3.11 -12.57
C TRP A 41 7.92 -3.70 -13.74
N SER A 42 8.73 -2.85 -14.39
CA SER A 42 9.65 -3.30 -15.43
C SER A 42 10.78 -4.17 -14.85
N ASP A 43 11.37 -5.04 -15.66
CA ASP A 43 12.51 -5.86 -15.23
C ASP A 43 13.70 -5.03 -14.72
N PRO A 44 14.04 -3.87 -15.32
CA PRO A 44 15.03 -2.96 -14.75
C PRO A 44 14.67 -2.46 -13.34
N ALA A 45 13.40 -2.15 -13.06
CA ALA A 45 12.96 -1.71 -11.74
C ALA A 45 13.05 -2.85 -10.70
N LYS A 46 12.71 -4.08 -11.10
CA LYS A 46 12.88 -5.28 -10.26
C LYS A 46 14.36 -5.57 -9.99
N ALA A 47 15.22 -5.42 -10.99
CA ALA A 47 16.67 -5.56 -10.86
C ALA A 47 17.27 -4.46 -9.97
N PHE A 48 16.74 -3.23 -10.05
CA PHE A 48 17.12 -2.12 -9.18
C PHE A 48 16.85 -2.46 -7.69
N MET A 49 15.69 -3.05 -7.36
CA MET A 49 15.41 -3.47 -5.98
C MET A 49 16.35 -4.55 -5.49
N ARG A 50 16.70 -5.52 -6.36
CA ARG A 50 17.74 -6.51 -6.02
C ARG A 50 19.05 -5.81 -5.68
N LYS A 51 19.50 -4.86 -6.50
CA LYS A 51 20.73 -4.10 -6.25
C LYS A 51 20.66 -3.33 -4.93
N ALA A 52 19.55 -2.66 -4.65
CA ALA A 52 19.36 -1.93 -3.39
C ALA A 52 19.44 -2.86 -2.15
N ALA A 53 18.89 -4.08 -2.24
CA ALA A 53 18.99 -5.08 -1.18
C ALA A 53 20.43 -5.56 -0.95
N LEU A 54 21.21 -5.75 -2.03
CA LEU A 54 22.63 -6.09 -1.90
C LEU A 54 23.43 -4.96 -1.25
N GLU A 55 23.15 -3.70 -1.61
CA GLU A 55 23.77 -2.52 -0.99
C GLU A 55 23.38 -2.35 0.48
N ALA A 56 22.20 -2.82 0.89
CA ALA A 56 21.79 -2.94 2.29
C ALA A 56 22.53 -4.07 3.06
N GLY A 57 23.50 -4.73 2.41
CA GLY A 57 24.28 -5.82 2.99
C GLY A 57 23.48 -7.12 3.15
N ILE A 58 22.45 -7.35 2.34
CA ILE A 58 21.78 -8.65 2.27
C ILE A 58 22.56 -9.53 1.29
N ASP A 59 23.03 -10.69 1.74
CA ASP A 59 23.75 -11.63 0.88
C ASP A 59 22.83 -12.14 -0.25
N SER A 60 23.34 -12.17 -1.48
CA SER A 60 22.61 -12.63 -2.67
C SER A 60 22.06 -14.06 -2.53
N LYS A 61 22.76 -14.95 -1.83
CA LYS A 61 22.33 -16.33 -1.55
C LYS A 61 21.15 -16.37 -0.58
N MET A 62 21.08 -15.40 0.34
CA MET A 62 20.01 -15.28 1.32
C MET A 62 18.82 -14.45 0.79
N LEU A 63 19.01 -13.70 -0.29
CA LEU A 63 17.98 -12.86 -0.89
C LEU A 63 17.11 -13.63 -1.89
N THR A 64 15.80 -13.40 -1.86
CA THR A 64 14.87 -13.81 -2.91
C THR A 64 13.93 -12.66 -3.22
N ILE A 65 13.92 -12.22 -4.48
CA ILE A 65 12.94 -11.26 -5.00
C ILE A 65 11.71 -12.04 -5.43
N VAL A 66 10.54 -11.67 -4.91
CA VAL A 66 9.27 -12.32 -5.21
C VAL A 66 8.27 -11.28 -5.71
N LEU A 67 7.40 -11.65 -6.65
CA LEU A 67 6.30 -10.76 -7.03
C LEU A 67 5.28 -10.70 -5.89
N GLU A 68 4.84 -9.51 -5.51
CA GLU A 68 3.77 -9.29 -4.53
C GLU A 68 2.55 -10.21 -4.74
N PRO A 69 1.93 -10.28 -5.94
CA PRO A 69 0.78 -11.16 -6.15
C PRO A 69 1.12 -12.64 -5.97
N LYS A 70 2.37 -13.06 -6.27
CA LYS A 70 2.80 -14.46 -6.06
C LYS A 70 2.99 -14.78 -4.58
N ALA A 71 3.53 -13.84 -3.79
CA ALA A 71 3.64 -13.98 -2.34
C ALA A 71 2.25 -14.08 -1.70
N ALA A 72 1.34 -13.16 -2.07
CA ALA A 72 -0.05 -13.18 -1.63
C ALA A 72 -0.77 -14.47 -2.03
N ALA A 73 -0.64 -14.90 -3.29
CA ALA A 73 -1.27 -16.12 -3.78
C ALA A 73 -0.76 -17.38 -3.07
N THR A 74 0.54 -17.43 -2.77
CA THR A 74 1.14 -18.53 -2.00
C THR A 74 0.59 -18.58 -0.59
N PHE A 75 0.46 -17.43 0.07
CA PHE A 75 -0.13 -17.33 1.40
C PHE A 75 -1.61 -17.76 1.40
N VAL A 76 -2.41 -17.21 0.49
CA VAL A 76 -3.85 -17.52 0.35
C VAL A 76 -4.08 -19.00 0.07
N LYS A 77 -3.20 -19.65 -0.72
CA LYS A 77 -3.28 -21.10 -0.95
C LYS A 77 -3.32 -21.92 0.36
N HIS A 78 -2.62 -21.46 1.39
CA HIS A 78 -2.44 -22.17 2.66
C HIS A 78 -3.48 -21.75 3.71
N LEU A 79 -4.27 -20.72 3.42
CA LEU A 79 -5.36 -20.34 4.32
C LEU A 79 -6.47 -21.39 4.27
N PRO A 80 -7.06 -21.70 5.43
CA PRO A 80 -8.34 -22.36 5.49
C PRO A 80 -9.38 -21.63 4.63
N VAL A 81 -9.98 -22.30 3.66
CA VAL A 81 -11.15 -21.75 2.98
C VAL A 81 -12.36 -21.97 3.89
N GLU A 82 -12.49 -21.13 4.92
CA GLU A 82 -13.76 -21.00 5.64
C GLU A 82 -14.76 -20.34 4.69
N ARG A 83 -15.88 -21.03 4.43
CA ARG A 83 -17.04 -20.60 3.63
C ARG A 83 -16.88 -20.71 2.12
N ARG A 84 -17.23 -21.88 1.60
CA ARG A 84 -17.94 -21.93 0.32
C ARG A 84 -19.29 -21.24 0.50
N VAL A 85 -19.68 -20.41 -0.46
CA VAL A 85 -21.00 -19.74 -0.50
C VAL A 85 -22.13 -20.76 -0.72
N ASP A 86 -21.78 -21.99 -1.10
CA ASP A 86 -22.70 -23.11 -1.19
C ASP A 86 -22.87 -23.70 0.21
N GLY A 87 -23.99 -23.36 0.88
CA GLY A 87 -24.33 -23.71 2.26
C GLY A 87 -24.46 -25.20 2.58
N GLN A 88 -23.47 -26.01 2.23
CA GLN A 88 -23.31 -27.37 2.71
C GLN A 88 -22.38 -27.34 3.93
N GLU A 89 -22.99 -27.49 5.10
CA GLU A 89 -22.29 -27.78 6.36
C GLU A 89 -21.53 -29.11 6.19
N GLY A 90 -20.23 -28.98 5.98
CA GLY A 90 -19.33 -30.10 5.69
C GLY A 90 -17.91 -29.69 6.05
N ASP A 91 -17.59 -29.87 7.32
CA ASP A 91 -16.34 -29.64 8.02
C ASP A 91 -15.14 -30.30 7.30
N VAL A 92 -14.40 -29.53 6.47
CA VAL A 92 -12.97 -29.74 6.18
C VAL A 92 -12.37 -28.41 5.75
N PHE A 93 -11.33 -27.97 6.48
CA PHE A 93 -10.38 -26.92 6.10
C PHE A 93 -9.69 -27.28 4.77
N LYS A 94 -10.35 -27.12 3.62
CA LYS A 94 -9.75 -27.41 2.31
C LYS A 94 -8.95 -26.20 1.85
N THR A 95 -7.63 -26.33 1.84
CA THR A 95 -6.73 -25.44 1.10
C THR A 95 -7.01 -25.56 -0.40
N PHE A 96 -6.50 -24.60 -1.19
CA PHE A 96 -6.66 -24.62 -2.65
C PHE A 96 -6.00 -25.89 -3.23
N ALA A 97 -6.83 -26.82 -3.71
CA ALA A 97 -6.41 -28.10 -4.29
C ALA A 97 -5.87 -27.92 -5.72
N PRO A 98 -5.10 -28.88 -6.26
CA PRO A 98 -4.76 -28.92 -7.68
C PRO A 98 -5.98 -28.67 -8.58
N GLY A 99 -5.77 -27.89 -9.65
CA GLY A 99 -6.82 -27.47 -10.56
C GLY A 99 -7.63 -26.25 -10.09
N THR A 100 -7.47 -25.80 -8.84
CA THR A 100 -8.16 -24.59 -8.35
C THR A 100 -7.60 -23.34 -9.02
N LYS A 101 -8.49 -22.43 -9.41
CA LYS A 101 -8.17 -21.12 -9.97
C LYS A 101 -8.76 -20.04 -9.10
N TYR A 102 -8.01 -18.96 -8.89
CA TYR A 102 -8.44 -17.86 -8.04
C TYR A 102 -7.77 -16.56 -8.48
N ILE A 103 -8.33 -15.44 -8.03
CA ILE A 103 -7.82 -14.11 -8.33
C ILE A 103 -7.34 -13.51 -7.01
N VAL A 104 -6.12 -12.96 -7.04
CA VAL A 104 -5.65 -12.07 -5.98
C VAL A 104 -5.96 -10.65 -6.45
N VAL A 105 -6.77 -9.96 -5.65
CA VAL A 105 -7.07 -8.54 -5.85
C VAL A 105 -6.31 -7.78 -4.78
N ASP A 106 -5.22 -7.15 -5.19
CA ASP A 106 -4.56 -6.14 -4.37
C ASP A 106 -5.30 -4.81 -4.60
N ALA A 107 -6.03 -4.36 -3.58
CA ALA A 107 -6.79 -3.11 -3.61
C ALA A 107 -5.91 -1.84 -3.75
N GLY A 108 -4.59 -2.02 -3.87
CA GLY A 108 -3.64 -1.06 -4.41
C GLY A 108 -3.59 -0.95 -5.95
N VAL A 109 -4.49 -1.66 -6.68
CA VAL A 109 -4.79 -1.61 -8.14
C VAL A 109 -4.30 -2.82 -8.95
N ASP A 110 -3.62 -3.79 -8.33
CA ASP A 110 -3.11 -4.95 -9.06
C ASP A 110 -4.06 -6.16 -8.95
N ILE A 111 -4.48 -6.69 -10.11
CA ILE A 111 -5.29 -7.91 -10.21
C ILE A 111 -4.47 -8.98 -10.91
N THR A 112 -4.35 -10.16 -10.30
CA THR A 112 -3.62 -11.29 -10.86
C THR A 112 -4.39 -12.59 -10.70
N ALA A 113 -4.51 -13.36 -11.78
CA ALA A 113 -5.14 -14.68 -11.73
C ALA A 113 -4.08 -15.77 -11.53
N HIS A 114 -4.38 -16.71 -10.63
CA HIS A 114 -3.50 -17.81 -10.27
C HIS A 114 -4.20 -19.16 -10.41
N GLY A 115 -3.40 -20.20 -10.62
CA GLY A 115 -3.82 -21.59 -10.65
C GLY A 115 -2.89 -22.46 -9.82
N VAL A 116 -3.46 -23.47 -9.17
CA VAL A 116 -2.69 -24.52 -8.47
C VAL A 116 -2.45 -25.68 -9.44
N GLY A 117 -1.19 -25.96 -9.73
CA GLY A 117 -0.79 -27.10 -10.57
C GLY A 117 -1.02 -28.44 -9.87
N GLU A 118 -0.90 -29.53 -10.63
CA GLU A 118 -0.96 -30.92 -10.12
C GLU A 118 0.12 -31.21 -9.07
N ASP A 119 1.27 -30.55 -9.20
CA ASP A 119 2.38 -30.58 -8.25
C ASP A 119 2.15 -29.70 -7.01
N GLY A 120 0.99 -29.02 -6.94
CA GLY A 120 0.65 -28.09 -5.89
C GLY A 120 1.33 -26.72 -6.01
N HIS A 121 2.13 -26.43 -7.04
CA HIS A 121 2.73 -25.11 -7.18
C HIS A 121 1.70 -24.07 -7.65
N VAL A 122 1.85 -22.84 -7.16
CA VAL A 122 1.03 -21.71 -7.60
C VAL A 122 1.67 -21.07 -8.83
N GLY A 123 0.98 -21.15 -9.96
CA GLY A 123 1.34 -20.50 -11.21
C GLY A 123 0.47 -19.27 -11.48
N GLU A 124 1.05 -18.27 -12.14
CA GLU A 124 0.31 -17.14 -12.70
C GLU A 124 -0.38 -17.59 -14.00
N LEU A 125 -1.70 -17.40 -14.08
CA LEU A 125 -2.49 -17.72 -15.28
C LEU A 125 -2.62 -16.50 -16.19
N ILE A 126 -2.78 -15.32 -15.58
CA ILE A 126 -2.91 -14.03 -16.28
C ILE A 126 -1.97 -13.07 -15.56
N LYS A 127 -1.10 -12.42 -16.33
CA LYS A 127 -0.19 -11.40 -15.82
C LYS A 127 -0.95 -10.33 -15.06
N ALA A 128 -0.34 -9.84 -13.98
CA ALA A 128 -0.86 -8.70 -13.25
C ALA A 128 -1.24 -7.53 -14.18
N THR A 129 -2.48 -7.08 -14.04
CA THR A 129 -2.98 -5.85 -14.65
C THR A 129 -3.23 -4.84 -13.55
N GLY A 130 -2.76 -3.60 -13.76
CA GLY A 130 -2.91 -2.52 -12.80
C GLY A 130 -2.49 -1.18 -13.38
N GLY A 131 -2.49 -0.15 -12.54
CA GLY A 131 -2.23 1.22 -12.93
C GLY A 131 -2.23 2.17 -11.74
N ASN A 132 -2.11 3.47 -12.01
CA ASN A 132 -2.02 4.50 -10.96
C ASN A 132 -3.41 4.91 -10.43
N TRP A 133 -4.27 3.95 -10.14
CA TRP A 133 -5.68 4.17 -9.72
C TRP A 133 -5.89 3.95 -8.21
N GLY A 134 -4.81 4.05 -7.44
CA GLY A 134 -4.78 3.57 -6.06
C GLY A 134 -5.24 4.62 -5.06
N SER A 135 -4.89 4.39 -3.80
CA SER A 135 -5.18 5.30 -2.70
C SER A 135 -4.78 6.76 -2.97
N SER A 136 -3.71 6.98 -3.73
CA SER A 136 -3.22 8.30 -4.13
C SER A 136 -4.18 9.06 -5.04
N THR A 137 -4.91 8.37 -5.93
CA THR A 137 -5.92 9.01 -6.79
C THR A 137 -7.05 9.62 -5.96
N VAL A 138 -7.42 8.97 -4.86
CA VAL A 138 -8.40 9.51 -3.91
C VAL A 138 -7.87 10.78 -3.23
N ASP A 139 -6.57 10.84 -2.93
CA ASP A 139 -5.93 12.03 -2.36
C ASP A 139 -5.85 13.18 -3.37
N GLU A 140 -5.55 12.87 -4.63
CA GLU A 140 -5.53 13.82 -5.73
C GLU A 140 -6.90 14.46 -5.97
N GLU A 141 -7.96 13.64 -6.05
CA GLU A 141 -9.34 14.13 -6.17
C GLU A 141 -9.77 14.97 -4.97
N TYR A 142 -9.37 14.59 -3.76
CA TYR A 142 -9.61 15.40 -2.57
C TYR A 142 -8.89 16.76 -2.63
N LEU A 143 -7.63 16.78 -3.08
CA LEU A 143 -6.90 18.03 -3.27
C LEU A 143 -7.54 18.90 -4.35
N ASP A 144 -7.94 18.33 -5.48
CA ASP A 144 -8.56 19.06 -6.57
C ASP A 144 -9.93 19.62 -6.18
N PHE A 145 -10.69 18.87 -5.39
CA PHE A 145 -11.87 19.38 -4.71
C PHE A 145 -11.53 20.63 -3.87
N LEU A 146 -10.51 20.57 -3.01
CA LEU A 146 -10.11 21.73 -2.19
C LEU A 146 -9.60 22.92 -3.00
N LYS A 147 -8.82 22.69 -4.07
CA LYS A 147 -8.33 23.73 -4.98
C LYS A 147 -9.49 24.48 -5.63
N LYS A 148 -10.58 23.78 -6.01
CA LYS A 148 -11.82 24.41 -6.51
C LYS A 148 -12.46 25.34 -5.48
N PHE A 149 -12.39 25.03 -4.17
CA PHE A 149 -12.89 25.94 -3.13
C PHE A 149 -12.04 27.17 -2.92
N ILE A 150 -10.72 27.07 -2.95
CA ILE A 150 -9.84 28.23 -2.69
C ILE A 150 -9.56 29.06 -3.95
N GLY A 151 -9.85 28.52 -5.13
CA GLY A 151 -9.64 29.16 -6.42
C GLY A 151 -8.20 29.03 -6.95
N GLU A 152 -8.05 29.25 -8.25
CA GLU A 152 -6.79 29.05 -8.98
C GLU A 152 -5.69 30.01 -8.50
N THR A 153 -6.00 31.30 -8.31
CA THR A 153 -5.03 32.29 -7.84
C THR A 153 -4.42 31.91 -6.49
N ALA A 154 -5.26 31.49 -5.54
CA ALA A 154 -4.78 31.06 -4.22
C ALA A 154 -4.02 29.74 -4.29
N THR A 155 -4.49 28.80 -5.13
CA THR A 155 -3.81 27.52 -5.39
C THR A 155 -2.40 27.74 -5.91
N THR A 156 -2.24 28.54 -6.96
CA THR A 156 -0.92 28.87 -7.55
C THR A 156 -0.01 29.53 -6.52
N ARG A 157 -0.54 30.48 -5.74
CA ARG A 157 0.23 31.15 -4.68
C ARG A 157 0.71 30.18 -3.60
N LEU A 158 -0.13 29.22 -3.20
CA LEU A 158 0.24 28.21 -2.21
C LEU A 158 1.24 27.20 -2.76
N ASN A 159 1.09 26.74 -4.00
CA ASN A 159 2.06 25.85 -4.63
C ASN A 159 3.46 26.47 -4.72
N LEU A 160 3.54 27.78 -4.98
CA LEU A 160 4.82 28.49 -5.09
C LEU A 160 5.46 28.83 -3.74
N ASN A 161 4.66 29.27 -2.77
CA ASN A 161 5.21 29.85 -1.52
C ASN A 161 5.07 28.95 -0.30
N THR A 162 4.17 27.97 -0.33
CA THR A 162 3.83 27.12 0.83
C THR A 162 3.31 25.74 0.40
N PRO A 163 4.06 24.99 -0.44
CA PRO A 163 3.61 23.69 -0.96
C PRO A 163 3.33 22.67 0.14
N GLU A 164 3.97 22.80 1.30
CA GLU A 164 3.73 21.96 2.48
C GLU A 164 2.30 22.07 3.02
N ALA A 165 1.55 23.13 2.66
CA ALA A 165 0.14 23.26 3.02
C ALA A 165 -0.71 22.14 2.43
N PHE A 166 -0.48 21.78 1.16
CA PHE A 166 -1.20 20.68 0.50
C PHE A 166 -0.72 19.32 1.01
N PHE A 167 0.59 19.14 1.23
CA PHE A 167 1.12 17.92 1.84
C PHE A 167 0.51 17.64 3.23
N LYS A 168 0.46 18.67 4.10
CA LYS A 168 -0.19 18.56 5.41
C LYS A 168 -1.68 18.24 5.28
N THR A 169 -2.33 18.74 4.24
CA THR A 169 -3.75 18.48 3.97
C THR A 169 -3.98 17.02 3.61
N CYS A 170 -3.18 16.43 2.71
CA CYS A 170 -3.24 14.99 2.43
C CYS A 170 -3.03 14.17 3.70
N ARG A 171 -2.01 14.51 4.50
CA ARG A 171 -1.73 13.77 5.74
C ARG A 171 -2.88 13.82 6.77
N GLU A 172 -3.61 14.93 6.85
CA GLU A 172 -4.79 14.99 7.71
C GLU A 172 -5.98 14.23 7.11
N PHE A 173 -6.09 14.18 5.77
CA PHE A 173 -7.11 13.38 5.07
C PHE A 173 -6.85 11.88 5.18
N GLU A 174 -5.61 11.42 5.06
CA GLU A 174 -5.20 10.01 5.21
C GLU A 174 -5.62 9.40 6.57
N LYS A 175 -5.70 10.21 7.64
CA LYS A 175 -6.18 9.77 8.96
C LYS A 175 -7.69 9.51 9.01
N VAL A 176 -8.43 10.09 8.07
CA VAL A 176 -9.89 10.07 8.00
C VAL A 176 -10.36 9.14 6.89
N LYS A 177 -9.65 9.09 5.77
CA LYS A 177 -9.98 8.30 4.58
C LYS A 177 -10.34 6.83 4.88
N PRO A 178 -9.59 6.08 5.72
CA PRO A 178 -9.93 4.68 6.06
C PRO A 178 -11.24 4.52 6.86
N LYS A 179 -11.80 5.61 7.38
CA LYS A 179 -13.02 5.62 8.19
C LYS A 179 -14.25 6.04 7.39
N ILE A 180 -14.06 6.38 6.10
CA ILE A 180 -15.15 6.75 5.22
C ILE A 180 -15.84 5.45 4.78
N ASP A 181 -17.10 5.32 5.16
CA ASP A 181 -17.98 4.28 4.65
C ASP A 181 -18.74 4.85 3.43
N PRO A 182 -18.57 4.29 2.22
CA PRO A 182 -19.23 4.79 1.02
C PRO A 182 -20.76 4.65 1.08
N GLU A 183 -21.30 3.75 1.90
CA GLU A 183 -22.74 3.53 2.06
C GLU A 183 -23.35 4.38 3.19
N SER A 184 -22.53 5.21 3.83
CA SER A 184 -22.92 5.99 4.99
C SER A 184 -23.02 7.48 4.68
N ASP A 185 -24.11 8.11 5.12
CA ASP A 185 -24.27 9.57 5.12
C ASP A 185 -23.51 10.25 6.28
N ILE A 186 -22.71 9.51 7.05
CA ILE A 186 -21.93 10.08 8.16
C ILE A 186 -20.94 11.11 7.64
N LYS A 187 -21.10 12.34 8.12
CA LYS A 187 -20.18 13.43 7.81
C LYS A 187 -18.84 13.21 8.49
N VAL A 188 -17.78 13.15 7.70
CA VAL A 188 -16.41 13.13 8.20
C VAL A 188 -15.85 14.54 8.37
N ARG A 189 -15.03 14.73 9.42
CA ARG A 189 -14.35 15.99 9.69
C ARG A 189 -12.86 15.85 9.41
N VAL A 190 -12.36 16.66 8.47
CA VAL A 190 -10.93 16.73 8.14
C VAL A 190 -10.37 18.05 8.65
N ARG A 191 -9.23 17.98 9.35
CA ARG A 191 -8.55 19.19 9.84
C ARG A 191 -7.83 19.87 8.69
N LEU A 192 -8.25 21.08 8.34
CA LEU A 192 -7.57 21.89 7.34
C LEU A 192 -6.40 22.70 7.93
N PRO A 193 -5.21 22.70 7.30
CA PRO A 193 -4.10 23.56 7.68
C PRO A 193 -4.46 25.05 7.65
N TYR A 194 -3.69 25.87 8.38
CA TYR A 194 -3.93 27.32 8.48
C TYR A 194 -3.99 28.00 7.10
N HIS A 195 -2.99 27.77 6.25
CA HIS A 195 -2.88 28.44 4.94
C HIS A 195 -4.03 28.10 3.99
N ILE A 196 -4.57 26.88 4.04
CA ILE A 196 -5.77 26.50 3.26
C ILE A 196 -7.00 27.26 3.76
N ARG A 197 -7.17 27.34 5.08
CA ARG A 197 -8.30 28.07 5.69
C ARG A 197 -8.22 29.57 5.43
N GLU A 198 -7.02 30.14 5.45
CA GLU A 198 -6.78 31.55 5.13
C GLU A 198 -7.05 31.83 3.65
N ALA A 199 -6.55 30.99 2.75
CA ALA A 199 -6.84 31.08 1.31
C ALA A 199 -8.34 31.05 1.04
N TYR A 200 -9.07 30.13 1.68
CA TYR A 200 -10.53 30.08 1.58
C TYR A 200 -11.21 31.37 2.02
N LYS A 201 -10.85 31.91 3.20
CA LYS A 201 -11.45 33.14 3.73
C LYS A 201 -11.25 34.33 2.79
N ASN A 202 -10.09 34.42 2.16
CA ASN A 202 -9.78 35.49 1.21
C ASN A 202 -10.55 35.30 -0.12
N ALA A 203 -10.70 34.07 -0.58
CA ALA A 203 -11.45 33.75 -1.80
C ALA A 203 -12.98 33.91 -1.63
N HIS A 204 -13.49 33.73 -0.40
CA HIS A 204 -14.92 33.83 -0.08
C HIS A 204 -15.20 34.80 1.07
N PRO A 205 -15.08 36.13 0.85
CA PRO A 205 -15.38 37.12 1.86
C PRO A 205 -16.80 36.95 2.43
N GLY A 206 -16.92 36.98 3.76
CA GLY A 206 -18.21 36.84 4.46
C GLY A 206 -18.76 35.41 4.58
N LYS A 207 -18.20 34.41 3.87
CA LYS A 207 -18.56 33.00 4.06
C LYS A 207 -17.65 32.36 5.10
N LYS A 208 -18.24 31.80 6.17
CA LYS A 208 -17.50 31.02 7.16
C LYS A 208 -17.57 29.54 6.79
N LEU A 209 -16.42 28.89 6.67
CA LEU A 209 -16.35 27.44 6.82
C LEU A 209 -16.93 27.11 8.20
N LYS A 210 -17.96 26.26 8.26
CA LYS A 210 -18.52 25.82 9.54
C LYS A 210 -17.46 24.99 10.26
N PHE A 211 -16.79 25.61 11.21
CA PHE A 211 -15.94 24.93 12.18
C PHE A 211 -16.78 24.72 13.42
N GLU A 212 -17.27 23.50 13.64
CA GLU A 212 -17.69 23.13 14.99
C GLU A 212 -16.40 23.05 15.83
N LYS A 213 -16.30 23.91 16.84
CA LYS A 213 -15.25 23.79 17.85
C LYS A 213 -15.50 22.46 18.57
N ASN A 214 -14.58 21.52 18.44
CA ASN A 214 -14.48 20.42 19.39
C ASN A 214 -14.22 20.98 20.78
#